data_AF-A0A529L5W3-F1
#
_entry.id   AF-A0A529L5W3-F1
#
_cell.length_a   1.000
_cell.length_b   1.000
_cell.length_c   1.000
_cell.angle_alpha   90.00
_cell.angle_beta   90.00
_cell.angle_gamma   90.00
#
_symmetry.space_group_name_H-M   'P 1'
#
loop_
_entity.id
_entity.type
_entity.pdbx_description
1 polymer ?
#
loop_
_entity_poly.entity_id
_entity_poly.type
_entity_poly.pdbx_seq_one_letter_code
_entity_poly.pdbx_strand_id
1 'polypeptide(L)' 'LVGHVAAAIEDEAAGNGVDLTAKGLSAKLLADMLLDGLEGMKTRISDPEEQRQAAAALIRVIDLALRPG' A
#
# COMPACT_ATOMS: atom_id res chain seq x y z
N LEU A 1 -5.13 -13.01 1.26
CA LEU A 1 -5.16 -11.58 1.66
C LEU A 1 -4.34 -10.73 0.70
N VAL A 2 -3.04 -10.99 0.54
CA VAL A 2 -2.15 -10.32 -0.43
C VAL A 2 -2.79 -10.22 -1.82
N GLY A 3 -3.31 -11.32 -2.37
CA GLY A 3 -3.92 -11.33 -3.71
C GLY A 3 -5.15 -10.43 -3.87
N HIS A 4 -5.95 -10.24 -2.81
CA HIS A 4 -7.10 -9.34 -2.86
C HIS A 4 -6.66 -7.86 -2.81
N VAL A 5 -5.63 -7.57 -2.03
CA VAL A 5 -5.05 -6.22 -1.95
C VAL A 5 -4.35 -5.86 -3.26
N ALA A 6 -3.58 -6.79 -3.83
CA ALA A 6 -2.94 -6.60 -5.13
C ALA A 6 -3.97 -6.32 -6.22
N ALA A 7 -5.05 -7.11 -6.30
CA ALA A 7 -6.13 -6.87 -7.26
C ALA A 7 -6.77 -5.48 -7.08
N ALA A 8 -7.05 -5.06 -5.84
CA ALA A 8 -7.59 -3.72 -5.57
C ALA A 8 -6.63 -2.61 -6.00
N ILE A 9 -5.31 -2.80 -5.84
CA ILE A 9 -4.30 -1.85 -6.29
C ILE A 9 -4.22 -1.81 -7.82
N GLU A 10 -4.36 -2.95 -8.52
CA GLU A 10 -4.44 -3.00 -9.99
C GLU A 10 -5.67 -2.27 -10.51
N ASP A 11 -6.84 -2.52 -9.91
CA ASP A 11 -8.10 -1.89 -10.29
C ASP A 11 -8.04 -0.36 -10.10
N GLU A 12 -7.49 0.09 -8.96
CA GLU A 12 -7.34 1.53 -8.68
C GLU A 12 -6.31 2.20 -9.60
N ALA A 13 -5.17 1.55 -9.87
CA ALA A 13 -4.18 2.06 -10.82
C ALA A 13 -4.78 2.20 -12.23
N ALA A 14 -5.54 1.19 -12.67
CA ALA A 14 -6.23 1.21 -13.95
C ALA A 14 -7.30 2.33 -13.99
N GLY A 15 -8.09 2.47 -12.92
CA GLY A 15 -9.08 3.54 -12.77
C GLY A 15 -8.47 4.94 -12.84
N ASN A 16 -7.27 5.12 -12.29
CA ASN A 16 -6.53 6.38 -12.30
C ASN A 16 -5.65 6.59 -13.54
N GLY A 17 -5.62 5.64 -14.48
CA GLY A 17 -4.77 5.70 -15.68
C GLY A 17 -3.27 5.65 -15.39
N VAL A 18 -2.87 5.03 -14.28
CA VAL A 18 -1.48 4.93 -13.84
C VAL A 18 -0.85 3.63 -14.31
N ASP A 19 0.24 3.74 -15.08
CA ASP A 19 1.12 2.60 -15.36
C ASP A 19 2.11 2.41 -14.19
N LEU A 20 1.81 1.43 -13.34
CA LEU A 20 2.70 1.05 -12.23
C LEU A 20 4.07 0.58 -12.71
N THR A 21 4.13 -0.11 -13.85
CA THR A 21 5.38 -0.64 -14.40
C THR A 21 6.29 0.49 -14.87
N ALA A 22 5.71 1.52 -15.50
CA ALA A 22 6.45 2.73 -15.87
C ALA A 22 7.02 3.49 -14.65
N LYS A 23 6.41 3.32 -13.47
CA LYS A 23 6.92 3.81 -12.18
C LYS A 23 7.89 2.85 -11.48
N GLY A 24 8.23 1.72 -12.09
CA GLY A 24 9.07 0.68 -11.48
C GLY A 24 8.39 -0.06 -10.32
N LEU A 25 7.06 -0.03 -10.28
CA LEU A 25 6.24 -0.64 -9.25
C LEU A 25 5.40 -1.79 -9.83
N SER A 26 4.89 -2.65 -8.96
CA SER A 26 3.83 -3.61 -9.30
C SER A 26 2.82 -3.68 -8.17
N ALA A 27 1.58 -4.01 -8.49
CA ALA A 27 0.53 -4.10 -7.48
C ALA A 27 0.82 -5.17 -6.43
N LYS A 28 1.40 -6.30 -6.84
CA LYS A 28 1.89 -7.33 -5.92
C LYS A 28 2.94 -6.77 -4.96
N LEU A 29 3.95 -6.07 -5.46
CA LEU A 29 5.00 -5.48 -4.63
C LEU A 29 4.43 -4.45 -3.64
N LEU A 30 3.47 -3.62 -4.08
CA LEU A 30 2.80 -2.66 -3.21
C LEU A 30 1.96 -3.36 -2.12
N ALA A 31 1.26 -4.45 -2.46
CA ALA A 31 0.50 -5.25 -1.51
C ALA A 31 1.39 -5.96 -0.49
N ASP A 32 2.50 -6.55 -0.94
CA ASP A 32 3.49 -7.20 -0.08
C ASP A 32 4.08 -6.17 0.90
N MET A 33 4.55 -5.01 0.42
CA MET A 33 5.08 -3.95 1.29
C MET A 33 4.06 -3.42 2.30
N LEU A 34 2.79 -3.26 1.90
CA LEU A 34 1.74 -2.83 2.82
C LEU A 34 1.55 -3.84 3.95
N LEU A 35 1.44 -5.12 3.62
CA LEU A 35 1.18 -6.17 4.60
C LEU A 35 2.38 -6.41 5.51
N ASP A 36 3.60 -6.43 4.97
CA ASP A 36 4.83 -6.50 5.75
C ASP A 36 4.97 -5.31 6.69
N GLY A 37 4.62 -4.11 6.21
CA GLY A 37 4.61 -2.88 7.01
C GLY A 37 3.63 -2.98 8.18
N LEU A 38 2.39 -3.41 7.93
CA LEU A 38 1.36 -3.59 8.95
C LEU A 38 1.71 -4.69 9.94
N GLU A 39 2.31 -5.80 9.50
CA GLU A 39 2.74 -6.89 10.37
C GLU A 39 3.91 -6.45 11.26
N GLY A 40 4.90 -5.78 10.68
CA GLY A 40 6.04 -5.23 11.41
C GLY A 40 5.66 -4.12 12.40
N MET A 41 4.52 -3.44 12.22
CA MET A 41 4.04 -2.44 13.19
C MET A 41 3.52 -3.07 14.48
N LYS A 42 2.83 -4.21 14.39
CA LYS A 42 2.26 -4.90 15.56
C LYS A 42 3.30 -5.31 16.59
N THR A 43 4.54 -5.58 16.14
CA THR A 43 5.64 -6.01 17.01
C THR A 43 6.49 -4.85 17.54
N ARG A 44 6.46 -3.68 16.87
CA ARG A 44 7.34 -2.55 17.18
C ARG A 44 6.64 -1.39 17.90
N ILE A 45 5.34 -1.22 17.69
CA ILE A 45 4.57 -0.11 18.24
C ILE A 45 3.54 -0.70 19.20
N SER A 46 3.63 -0.38 20.49
CA SER A 46 2.69 -0.88 21.50
C SER A 46 1.47 0.02 21.66
N ASP A 47 1.60 1.30 21.33
CA ASP A 47 0.52 2.27 21.42
C ASP A 47 -0.47 2.12 20.24
N PRO A 48 -1.77 1.89 20.51
CA PRO A 48 -2.76 1.69 19.45
C PRO A 48 -3.02 2.92 18.58
N GLU A 49 -2.83 4.14 19.10
CA GLU A 49 -2.99 5.38 18.34
C GLU A 49 -1.82 5.54 17.37
N GLU A 50 -0.60 5.32 17.84
CA GLU A 50 0.60 5.34 16.99
C GLU A 50 0.53 4.27 15.90
N GLN A 51 0.05 3.06 16.22
CA GLN A 51 -0.21 2.02 15.22
C GLN A 51 -1.18 2.50 14.14
N ARG A 52 -2.28 3.16 14.54
CA ARG A 52 -3.28 3.67 13.59
C ARG A 52 -2.70 4.76 12.69
N GLN A 53 -1.95 5.69 13.25
CA GLN A 53 -1.30 6.77 12.50
C GLN A 53 -0.28 6.21 11.50
N ALA A 54 0.52 5.23 11.93
CA ALA A 54 1.51 4.59 11.08
C ALA A 54 0.86 3.78 9.93
N ALA A 55 -0.22 3.06 10.22
CA ALA A 55 -1.00 2.36 9.20
C ALA A 55 -1.62 3.33 8.18
N ALA A 56 -2.18 4.46 8.66
CA ALA A 56 -2.71 5.50 7.78
C ALA A 56 -1.62 6.13 6.89
N ALA A 57 -0.42 6.34 7.42
CA ALA A 57 0.71 6.84 6.65
C ALA A 57 1.14 5.86 5.55
N LEU A 58 1.20 4.55 5.83
CA LEU A 58 1.47 3.53 4.81
C LEU A 58 0.44 3.57 3.68
N ILE A 59 -0.85 3.61 4.02
CA ILE A 59 -1.93 3.69 3.02
C ILE A 59 -1.78 4.96 2.17
N ARG A 60 -1.41 6.10 2.77
CA ARG A 60 -1.16 7.35 2.06
C ARG A 60 -0.04 7.23 1.02
N VAL A 61 1.02 6.47 1.32
CA VAL A 61 2.12 6.22 0.37
C VAL A 61 1.64 5.39 -0.81
N ILE A 62 0.82 4.36 -0.57
CA ILE A 62 0.21 3.57 -1.65
C ILE A 62 -0.69 4.46 -2.51
N ASP A 63 -1.56 5.26 -1.89
CA ASP A 63 -2.43 6.23 -2.59
C ASP A 63 -1.62 7.18 -3.49
N LEU A 64 -0.51 7.74 -2.98
CA LEU A 64 0.36 8.62 -3.77
C LEU A 64 0.97 7.92 -4.99
N ALA A 65 1.34 6.63 -4.86
CA ALA A 65 1.86 5.86 -5.98
C ALA A 65 0.82 5.67 -7.09
N LEU A 66 -0.46 5.57 -6.71
CA LEU A 66 -1.61 5.34 -7.58
C LEU A 66 -2.19 6.61 -8.20
N ARG A 67 -1.65 7.79 -7.89
CA ARG A 67 -2.05 9.04 -8.54
C ARG A 67 -1.35 9.23 -9.88
N PRO A 68 -2.04 9.81 -10.88
CA PRO A 68 -1.39 10.27 -12.11
C PRO A 68 -0.32 11.32 -11.78
N GLY A 69 0.80 11.26 -12.52
CA GLY A 69 1.93 12.19 -12.40
C GLY A 69 1.67 13.53 -13.07
#